data_AF-A0A9X5MN17-F1
#
_entry.id   AF-A0A9X5MN17-F1
#
_cell.length_a   1.000
_cell.length_b   1.000
_cell.length_c   1.000
_cell.angle_alpha   90.00
_cell.angle_beta   90.00
_cell.angle_gamma   90.00
#
_symmetry.space_group_name_H-M   'P 1'
#
loop_
_entity.id
_entity.type
_entity.pdbx_description
1 polymer ?
#
loop_
_entity_poly.entity_id
_entity_poly.type
_entity_poly.pdbx_seq_one_letter_code
_entity_poly.pdbx_strand_id
1 'polypeptide(L)' 'MDIIAEIAFRIIALMIDIIYTTLRFFGFRIAVLGSGFFLLHMLSYHPIFIIIFIVVVIALYAPVIYKLVKKRKSN' A
#
# COMPACT_ATOMS: atom_id res chain seq x y z
N MET A 1 -3.41 -33.63 -15.30
CA MET A 1 -2.72 -32.35 -15.50
C MET A 1 -2.95 -31.43 -14.29
N ASP A 2 -2.96 -31.99 -13.07
CA ASP A 2 -3.80 -31.42 -12.00
C ASP A 2 -3.08 -31.17 -10.66
N ILE A 3 -2.05 -31.94 -10.29
CA ILE A 3 -1.40 -31.75 -8.97
C ILE A 3 -0.25 -30.73 -9.05
N ILE A 4 0.58 -30.81 -10.10
CA ILE A 4 1.74 -29.91 -10.28
C ILE A 4 1.29 -28.47 -10.52
N ALA A 5 0.22 -28.27 -11.30
CA ALA A 5 -0.34 -26.96 -11.58
C ALA A 5 -1.01 -26.33 -10.32
N GLU A 6 -1.70 -27.12 -9.50
CA GLU A 6 -2.31 -26.63 -8.25
C GLU A 6 -1.23 -26.21 -7.23
N ILE A 7 -0.16 -26.99 -7.11
CA ILE A 7 0.98 -26.64 -6.25
C ILE A 7 1.66 -25.36 -6.74
N ALA A 8 1.92 -25.25 -8.06
CA ALA A 8 2.50 -24.05 -8.64
C ALA A 8 1.62 -22.82 -8.40
N PHE A 9 0.30 -22.94 -8.55
CA PHE A 9 -0.64 -21.84 -8.30
C PHE A 9 -0.65 -21.42 -6.83
N ARG A 10 -0.62 -22.38 -5.89
CA ARG A 10 -0.49 -22.08 -4.45
C ARG A 10 0.80 -21.36 -4.11
N ILE A 11 1.93 -21.76 -4.71
CA ILE A 11 3.22 -21.11 -4.50
C ILE A 11 3.19 -19.67 -5.04
N ILE A 12 2.65 -19.46 -6.24
CA ILE A 12 2.50 -18.13 -6.84
C ILE A 12 1.60 -17.25 -5.96
N ALA A 13 0.45 -17.77 -5.53
CA ALA A 13 -0.46 -17.06 -4.65
C ALA A 13 0.21 -16.67 -3.32
N LEU A 14 1.00 -17.58 -2.74
CA LEU A 14 1.74 -17.33 -1.51
C LEU A 14 2.86 -16.29 -1.71
N MET A 15 3.57 -16.32 -2.83
CA MET A 15 4.56 -15.29 -3.17
C MET A 15 3.91 -13.91 -3.36
N ILE A 16 2.78 -13.84 -4.06
CA ILE A 16 2.02 -12.60 -4.25
C ILE A 16 1.53 -12.07 -2.90
N ASP A 17 1.04 -12.94 -2.02
CA ASP A 17 0.57 -12.54 -0.69
C ASP A 17 1.71 -12.03 0.21
N ILE A 18 2.89 -12.66 0.14
CA ILE A 18 4.10 -12.18 0.83
C ILE A 18 4.55 -10.83 0.28
N ILE A 19 4.59 -10.67 -1.04
CA ILE A 19 4.95 -9.40 -1.69
C ILE A 19 3.96 -8.32 -1.27
N TYR A 20 2.66 -8.61 -1.32
CA TYR A 20 1.61 -7.67 -0.95
C TYR A 20 1.68 -7.29 0.53
N THR A 21 1.93 -8.27 1.41
CA THR A 21 2.08 -8.05 2.85
C THR A 21 3.30 -7.19 3.16
N THR A 22 4.42 -7.48 2.49
CA THR A 22 5.67 -6.71 2.60
C THR A 22 5.48 -5.29 2.06
N LEU A 23 4.94 -5.12 0.85
CA LEU A 23 4.62 -3.83 0.27
C LEU A 23 3.68 -3.02 1.15
N ARG A 24 2.71 -3.67 1.79
CA ARG A 24 1.76 -2.99 2.69
C ARG A 24 2.44 -2.52 3.97
N PHE A 25 3.32 -3.34 4.54
CA PHE A 25 4.05 -2.98 5.76
C PHE A 25 5.08 -1.87 5.50
N PHE A 26 5.89 -2.01 4.46
CA PHE A 26 6.88 -1.01 4.07
C PHE A 26 6.22 0.24 3.50
N GLY A 27 5.23 0.09 2.62
CA GLY A 27 4.51 1.19 2.00
C GLY A 27 3.78 2.08 3.00
N PHE A 28 3.20 1.50 4.06
CA PHE A 28 2.61 2.29 5.14
C PHE A 28 3.66 3.08 5.93
N ARG A 29 4.80 2.46 6.29
CA ARG A 29 5.89 3.16 6.98
C ARG A 29 6.50 4.27 6.13
N ILE A 30 6.73 4.00 4.85
CA ILE A 30 7.24 4.98 3.89
C ILE A 30 6.23 6.11 3.70
N ALA A 31 4.93 5.82 3.65
CA ALA A 31 3.89 6.84 3.57
C ALA A 31 3.89 7.73 4.82
N VAL A 32 3.95 7.16 6.03
CA VAL A 32 3.99 7.93 7.29
C VAL A 32 5.24 8.81 7.37
N LEU A 33 6.43 8.24 7.12
CA LEU A 33 7.70 8.97 7.17
C LEU A 33 7.78 10.03 6.07
N GLY A 34 7.33 9.67 4.85
CA GLY A 34 7.25 10.57 3.70
C GLY A 34 6.30 11.73 3.95
N SER A 35 5.12 11.49 4.54
CA SER A 35 4.18 12.55 4.91
C SER A 35 4.73 13.47 5.98
N GLY A 36 5.41 12.93 7.00
CA GLY A 36 6.08 13.74 8.00
C GLY A 36 7.17 14.63 7.39
N PHE A 37 8.04 14.06 6.57
CA PHE A 37 9.10 14.80 5.89
C PHE A 37 8.55 15.87 4.93
N PHE A 38 7.50 15.51 4.17
CA PHE A 38 6.86 16.40 3.22
C PHE A 38 6.20 17.60 3.91
N LEU A 39 5.46 17.36 5.01
CA LEU A 39 4.82 18.42 5.78
C LEU A 39 5.83 19.44 6.34
N LEU A 40 7.01 18.98 6.75
CA LEU A 40 8.08 19.86 7.28
C LEU A 40 8.65 20.80 6.22
N HIS A 41 8.57 20.44 4.93
CA HIS A 41 9.14 21.21 3.83
C HIS A 41 8.07 21.72 2.84
N MET A 42 6.78 21.57 3.17
CA MET A 42 5.65 21.78 2.26
C MET A 42 5.59 23.22 1.72
N LEU A 43 5.95 24.21 2.53
CA LEU A 43 5.97 25.63 2.16
C LEU A 43 7.05 25.98 1.11
N SER A 44 8.07 25.12 0.97
CA SER A 44 9.19 25.31 0.05
C SER A 44 9.02 24.54 -1.27
N TYR A 45 7.97 23.70 -1.38
CA TYR A 45 7.76 22.87 -2.56
C TYR A 45 6.84 23.52 -3.59
N HIS A 46 7.17 23.29 -4.86
CA HIS A 46 6.32 23.70 -5.97
C HIS A 46 4.96 22.97 -5.87
N PRO A 47 3.82 23.62 -6.16
CA PRO A 47 2.48 23.03 -6.01
C PRO A 47 2.29 21.68 -6.72
N ILE A 48 3.00 21.45 -7.83
CA ILE A 48 2.93 20.19 -8.58
C ILE A 48 3.45 18.99 -7.77
N PHE A 49 4.47 19.18 -6.93
CA PHE A 49 4.99 18.13 -6.06
C PHE A 49 4.05 17.82 -4.91
N ILE A 50 3.30 18.82 -4.41
CA ILE A 50 2.24 18.63 -3.40
C ILE A 50 1.14 17.73 -3.96
N ILE A 51 0.68 17.97 -5.19
CA ILE A 51 -0.38 17.17 -5.81
C ILE A 51 0.08 15.72 -6.03
N ILE A 52 1.29 15.53 -6.60
CA ILE A 52 1.86 14.19 -6.81
C ILE A 52 1.99 13.44 -5.48
N PHE A 53 2.46 14.13 -4.44
CA PHE A 53 2.60 13.56 -3.11
C PHE A 53 1.25 13.09 -2.53
N ILE A 54 0.19 13.90 -2.64
CA ILE A 54 -1.16 13.54 -2.20
C ILE A 54 -1.66 12.27 -2.92
N VAL A 55 -1.49 12.20 -4.24
CA VAL A 55 -1.91 11.02 -5.03
C VAL A 55 -1.19 9.75 -4.58
N VAL A 56 0.13 9.83 -4.38
CA VAL A 56 0.95 8.71 -3.91
C VAL A 56 0.54 8.26 -2.51
N VAL A 57 0.31 9.20 -1.58
CA VAL A 57 -0.13 8.89 -0.22
C VAL A 57 -1.51 8.21 -0.25
N ILE A 58 -2.47 8.73 -1.02
CA ILE A 58 -3.80 8.11 -1.15
C ILE A 58 -3.68 6.68 -1.68
N ALA A 59 -2.86 6.45 -2.70
CA ALA A 59 -2.63 5.11 -3.25
C ALA A 59 -2.01 4.15 -2.23
N LEU A 60 -1.05 4.63 -1.42
CA LEU A 60 -0.41 3.82 -0.37
C LEU A 60 -1.34 3.54 0.82
N TYR A 61 -2.27 4.45 1.14
CA TYR A 61 -3.25 4.27 2.21
C TYR A 61 -4.51 3.50 1.77
N ALA A 62 -4.83 3.44 0.47
CA ALA A 62 -6.01 2.76 -0.06
C ALA A 62 -6.19 1.31 0.46
N PRO A 63 -5.14 0.45 0.54
CA PRO A 63 -5.26 -0.90 1.12
C PRO A 63 -5.66 -0.90 2.60
N VAL A 64 -5.21 0.10 3.36
CA VAL A 64 -5.52 0.23 4.79
C VAL A 64 -6.95 0.71 4.98
N ILE A 65 -7.37 1.73 4.23
CA ILE A 65 -8.74 2.25 4.22
C ILE A 65 -9.72 1.16 3.80
N TYR A 66 -9.42 0.41 2.74
CA TYR A 66 -10.25 -0.70 2.29
C TYR A 66 -10.45 -1.76 3.39
N LYS A 67 -9.38 -2.13 4.12
CA LYS A 67 -9.46 -3.09 5.22
C LYS A 67 -10.30 -2.56 6.38
N LEU A 68 -10.17 -1.28 6.73
CA LEU A 68 -10.98 -0.64 7.78
C LEU A 68 -12.47 -0.58 7.40
N VAL A 69 -12.79 -0.21 6.16
CA VAL A 69 -14.16 -0.16 5.65
C VAL A 69 -14.77 -1.55 5.59
N LYS A 70 -14.04 -2.55 5.09
CA LYS A 70 -14.49 -3.95 5.03
C LYS A 70 -14.76 -4.52 6.43
N LYS A 71 -13.90 -4.22 7.41
CA LYS A 71 -14.07 -4.67 8.80
C LYS A 71 -15.32 -4.06 9.45
N ARG A 72 -15.66 -2.81 9.10
CA ARG A 72 -16.86 -2.12 9.60
C ARG A 72 -18.18 -2.62 8.99
N LYS A 73 -18.14 -3.23 7.80
CA LYS A 73 -19.33 -3.77 7.10
C LYS A 73 -19.67 -5.21 7.52
N SER A 74 -18.77 -5.86 8.27
CA SER A 74 -18.90 -7.24 8.73
C SER A 74 -19.28 -7.37 10.22
N ASN A 75 -19.37 -6.24 10.94
CA ASN A 75 -19.96 -6.12 12.27
C ASN A 75 -21.31 -5.42 12.14
#